data_AF-A0A0S8B403-F1
#
_entry.id   AF-A0A0S8B403-F1
#
_cell.length_a   1.000
_cell.length_b   1.000
_cell.length_c   1.000
_cell.angle_alpha   90.00
_cell.angle_beta   90.00
_cell.angle_gamma   90.00
#
_symmetry.space_group_name_H-M   'P 1'
#
loop_
_entity.id
_entity.type
_entity.pdbx_description
1 polymer ?
#
loop_
_entity_poly.entity_id
_entity_poly.type
_entity_poly.pdbx_seq_one_letter_code
_entity_poly.pdbx_strand_id
1 'polypeptide(L)'
;MSAHRADTAAGGAGPLGILGGTFDPVHAAHLRIAQLALDVLRLAGVLWIPTGQPGYRDAPVARPAHRVAMLRLALVGEPRYSIDERELGS
;
A
#
# COMPACT_ATOMS: atom_id res chain seq x y z
N MET A 1 -7.39 -13.84 19.32
CA MET A 1 -7.25 -12.50 18.71
C MET A 1 -5.77 -12.14 18.73
N SER A 2 -5.02 -12.60 17.73
CA SER A 2 -3.57 -12.40 17.67
C SER A 2 -3.31 -11.13 16.88
N ALA A 3 -2.71 -10.13 17.51
CA ALA A 3 -2.27 -8.92 16.84
C ALA A 3 -1.22 -9.31 15.78
N HIS A 4 -1.56 -9.16 14.51
CA HIS A 4 -0.61 -9.28 13.42
C HIS A 4 0.36 -8.10 13.55
N ARG A 5 1.56 -8.35 14.09
CA ARG A 5 2.65 -7.38 14.07
C ARG A 5 2.90 -6.99 12.62
N ALA A 6 2.79 -5.69 12.34
CA ALA A 6 3.31 -5.09 11.13
C ALA A 6 4.78 -5.50 11.01
N ASP A 7 5.08 -6.22 9.94
CA ASP A 7 6.44 -6.54 9.56
C ASP A 7 7.15 -5.22 9.28
N THR A 8 7.96 -4.75 10.24
CA THR A 8 8.76 -3.54 10.11
C THR A 8 9.87 -3.80 9.12
N ALA A 9 9.57 -3.69 7.82
CA ALA A 9 10.57 -3.62 6.78
C ALA A 9 11.31 -2.27 6.89
N ALA A 10 12.59 -2.36 7.28
CA ALA A 10 13.67 -1.40 7.05
C ALA A 10 13.37 0.08 7.35
N GLY A 11 13.20 0.41 8.64
CA GLY A 11 13.21 1.81 9.09
C GLY A 11 14.62 2.41 9.08
N GLY A 12 15.09 2.87 7.92
CA GLY A 12 16.08 3.94 7.90
C GLY A 12 15.50 5.16 8.64
N ALA A 13 16.31 5.89 9.41
CA ALA A 13 15.85 7.10 10.08
C ALA A 13 15.39 8.14 9.04
N GLY A 14 14.07 8.27 8.83
CA GLY A 14 13.51 9.23 7.87
C GLY A 14 11.97 9.18 7.78
N PRO A 15 11.35 10.16 7.10
CA PRO A 15 9.90 10.25 6.99
C PRO A 15 9.30 9.07 6.20
N LEU A 16 8.14 8.60 6.60
CA LEU A 16 7.38 7.54 5.92
C LEU A 16 6.23 8.16 5.09
N GLY A 17 6.14 7.80 3.82
CA GLY A 17 4.98 8.15 2.98
C GLY A 17 3.83 7.18 3.19
N ILE A 18 2.58 7.67 3.13
CA ILE A 18 1.38 6.84 3.15
C ILE A 18 0.65 7.00 1.83
N LEU A 19 0.43 5.89 1.12
CA LEU A 19 -0.33 5.87 -0.13
C LEU A 19 -1.57 5.00 0.05
N GLY A 20 -2.69 5.65 0.34
CA GLY A 20 -4.00 5.03 0.40
C GLY A 20 -4.66 4.93 -0.97
N GLY A 21 -5.36 3.83 -1.22
CA GLY A 21 -6.10 3.66 -2.48
C GLY A 21 -6.88 2.36 -2.55
N THR A 22 -7.85 2.29 -3.45
CA THR A 22 -8.58 1.03 -3.67
C THR A 22 -7.69 0.00 -4.37
N PHE A 23 -6.81 0.40 -5.29
CA PHE A 23 -5.93 -0.55 -6.02
C PHE A 23 -6.71 -1.71 -6.68
N ASP A 24 -7.70 -1.35 -7.51
CA ASP A 24 -8.59 -2.29 -8.19
C ASP A 24 -8.50 -2.15 -9.72
N PRO A 25 -7.39 -2.58 -10.36
CA PRO A 25 -6.15 -3.11 -9.76
C PRO A 25 -5.10 -2.00 -9.49
N VAL A 26 -4.01 -2.36 -8.80
CA VAL A 26 -2.79 -1.54 -8.83
C VAL A 26 -2.26 -1.43 -10.27
N HIS A 27 -1.66 -0.29 -10.63
CA HIS A 27 -1.19 -0.02 -11.99
C HIS A 27 0.00 0.96 -11.99
N ALA A 28 0.60 1.17 -13.17
CA ALA A 28 1.83 1.94 -13.33
C ALA A 28 1.80 3.34 -12.72
N ALA A 29 0.70 4.09 -12.83
CA ALA A 29 0.63 5.43 -12.25
C ALA A 29 0.79 5.44 -10.71
N HIS A 30 0.21 4.46 -10.00
CA HIS A 30 0.38 4.33 -8.55
C HIS A 30 1.85 4.11 -8.20
N LEU A 31 2.51 3.17 -8.89
CA LEU A 31 3.93 2.85 -8.70
C LEU A 31 4.79 4.08 -8.99
N ARG A 32 4.50 4.80 -10.07
CA ARG A 32 5.27 5.97 -10.47
C ARG A 32 5.18 7.10 -9.43
N ILE A 33 3.99 7.36 -8.89
CA ILE A 33 3.81 8.39 -7.85
C ILE A 33 4.54 7.99 -6.56
N ALA A 34 4.44 6.72 -6.13
CA ALA A 34 5.16 6.25 -4.95
C ALA A 34 6.68 6.36 -5.11
N GLN A 35 7.21 6.00 -6.29
CA GLN A 35 8.64 6.12 -6.59
C GLN A 35 9.09 7.58 -6.61
N LEU A 36 8.34 8.46 -7.28
CA LEU A 36 8.64 9.89 -7.28
C LEU A 36 8.62 10.48 -5.87
N ALA A 37 7.67 10.07 -5.03
CA ALA A 37 7.61 10.52 -3.65
C ALA A 37 8.81 10.06 -2.82
N LEU A 38 9.24 8.79 -2.97
CA LEU A 38 10.48 8.29 -2.35
C LEU A 38 11.67 9.19 -2.69
N ASP A 39 11.85 9.47 -3.98
CA ASP A 39 13.05 10.16 -4.49
C ASP A 39 13.04 11.66 -4.18
N VAL A 40 11.93 12.35 -4.45
CA VAL A 40 11.82 13.81 -4.31
C VAL A 40 11.76 14.23 -2.84
N LEU A 41 11.06 13.46 -2.01
CA LEU A 41 10.88 13.80 -0.59
C LEU A 41 11.93 13.13 0.31
N ARG A 42 12.79 12.27 -0.25
CA ARG A 42 13.80 11.49 0.50
C ARG A 42 13.16 10.67 1.61
N LEU A 43 12.08 9.96 1.29
CA LEU A 43 11.35 9.13 2.26
C LEU A 43 12.17 7.88 2.61
N ALA A 44 12.05 7.44 3.85
CA ALA A 44 12.58 6.16 4.30
C ALA A 44 11.80 4.98 3.69
N GLY A 45 10.51 5.18 3.37
CA GLY A 45 9.68 4.19 2.72
C GLY A 45 8.29 4.69 2.35
N VAL A 46 7.49 3.81 1.76
CA VAL A 46 6.06 4.05 1.48
C VAL A 46 5.24 2.89 2.03
N LEU A 47 4.26 3.23 2.87
CA LEU A 47 3.23 2.34 3.37
C LEU A 47 2.02 2.41 2.46
N TRP A 48 1.70 1.29 1.81
CA TRP A 48 0.58 1.14 0.90
C TRP A 48 -0.64 0.63 1.68
N ILE A 49 -1.73 1.41 1.69
CA ILE A 49 -2.94 1.08 2.47
C ILE A 49 -4.10 0.80 1.51
N PRO A 50 -4.38 -0.47 1.15
CA PRO A 50 -5.57 -0.81 0.39
C PRO A 50 -6.83 -0.52 1.21
N THR A 51 -7.70 0.34 0.68
CA THR A 51 -8.95 0.74 1.34
C THR A 51 -10.03 -0.34 1.21
N GLY A 52 -10.96 -0.41 2.15
CA GLY A 52 -12.13 -1.32 2.12
C GLY A 52 -13.17 -0.94 1.07
N GLN A 53 -14.45 -0.93 1.46
CA GLN A 53 -15.55 -0.49 0.61
C GLN A 53 -15.81 1.00 0.83
N PRO A 54 -15.54 1.90 -0.13
CA PRO A 54 -15.86 3.30 0.07
C PRO A 54 -17.39 3.48 -0.01
N GLY A 55 -18.03 3.98 1.04
CA GLY A 55 -19.49 4.13 1.11
C GLY A 55 -20.12 5.13 0.13
N TYR A 56 -19.31 5.89 -0.60
CA TYR A 56 -19.75 6.94 -1.54
C TYR A 56 -19.58 6.56 -3.03
N ARG A 57 -19.18 5.32 -3.34
CA ARG A 57 -19.01 4.81 -4.71
C ARG A 57 -19.29 3.32 -4.78
N ASP A 58 -19.39 2.82 -6.00
CA ASP A 58 -19.54 1.39 -6.27
C ASP A 58 -18.42 0.57 -5.66
N ALA A 59 -18.75 -0.69 -5.37
CA ALA A 59 -17.82 -1.63 -4.83
C ALA A 59 -16.65 -1.93 -5.78
N PRO A 60 -15.44 -2.13 -5.24
CA PRO A 60 -14.34 -2.65 -6.02
C PRO A 60 -14.74 -3.99 -6.66
N VAL A 61 -14.35 -4.17 -7.91
CA VAL A 61 -14.57 -5.41 -8.66
C VAL A 61 -13.76 -6.55 -8.04
N ALA A 62 -12.50 -6.30 -7.69
CA ALA A 62 -11.66 -7.29 -7.03
C ALA A 62 -11.90 -7.35 -5.52
N ARG A 63 -12.04 -8.58 -5.00
CA ARG A 63 -12.11 -8.86 -3.56
C ARG A 63 -10.87 -8.31 -2.84
N PRO A 64 -10.98 -7.91 -1.55
CA PRO A 64 -9.85 -7.44 -0.73
C PRO A 64 -8.58 -8.29 -0.88
N ALA A 65 -8.70 -9.61 -0.78
CA ALA A 65 -7.56 -10.54 -0.88
C ALA A 65 -6.86 -10.49 -2.25
N HIS A 66 -7.61 -10.29 -3.34
CA HIS A 66 -7.02 -10.18 -4.68
C HIS A 66 -6.27 -8.85 -4.85
N ARG A 67 -6.80 -7.75 -4.29
CA ARG A 67 -6.14 -6.44 -4.32
C ARG A 67 -4.82 -6.47 -3.56
N VAL A 68 -4.80 -7.09 -2.38
CA VAL A 68 -3.57 -7.35 -1.62
C VAL A 68 -2.59 -8.23 -2.42
N ALA A 69 -3.06 -9.31 -3.04
CA ALA A 69 -2.19 -10.20 -3.82
C ALA A 69 -1.57 -9.45 -5.01
N MET A 70 -2.34 -8.64 -5.73
CA MET A 70 -1.83 -7.81 -6.84
C MET A 70 -0.83 -6.76 -6.35
N LEU A 71 -1.07 -6.13 -5.19
CA LEU A 71 -0.09 -5.23 -4.57
C LEU A 71 1.21 -5.96 -4.23
N ARG A 72 1.14 -7.13 -3.58
CA ARG A 72 2.35 -7.92 -3.23
C ARG A 72 3.19 -8.25 -4.47
N LEU A 73 2.54 -8.61 -5.58
CA LEU A 73 3.20 -8.85 -6.86
C LEU A 73 3.81 -7.57 -7.44
N ALA A 74 3.10 -6.45 -7.39
CA ALA A 74 3.54 -5.19 -7.97
C ALA A 74 4.70 -4.52 -7.19
N LEU A 75 4.83 -4.79 -5.88
CA LEU A 75 5.79 -4.12 -5.00
C LEU A 75 7.08 -4.92 -4.73
N VAL A 76 7.19 -6.16 -5.22
CA VAL A 76 8.29 -7.09 -4.89
C VAL A 76 9.71 -6.54 -5.14
N GLY A 77 9.88 -5.61 -6.08
CA GLY A 77 11.18 -5.06 -6.48
C GLY A 77 11.70 -3.89 -5.64
N GLU A 78 10.92 -3.38 -4.69
CA GLU A 78 11.30 -2.20 -3.90
C GLU A 78 11.21 -2.49 -2.39
N PRO A 79 12.34 -2.71 -1.70
CA PRO A 79 12.37 -3.11 -0.30
C PRO A 79 11.86 -2.03 0.67
N ARG A 80 11.76 -0.77 0.23
CA ARG A 80 11.22 0.34 1.02
C ARG A 80 9.69 0.41 0.98
N TYR A 81 9.02 -0.50 0.29
CA TYR A 81 7.57 -0.60 0.25
C TYR A 81 7.05 -1.65 1.24
N SER A 82 5.95 -1.32 1.92
CA SER A 82 5.22 -2.23 2.80
C SER A 82 3.72 -2.05 2.60
N ILE A 83 2.94 -3.07 2.93
CA ILE A 83 1.47 -3.05 2.82
C ILE A 83 0.86 -3.08 4.22
N ASP A 84 -0.14 -2.24 4.44
CA ASP A 84 -0.93 -2.21 5.66
C ASP A 84 -2.41 -2.50 5.36
N GLU A 85 -2.87 -3.66 5.80
CA GLU A 85 -4.21 -4.17 5.48
C GLU A 85 -5.30 -3.64 6.43
N ARG A 86 -4.99 -2.71 7.34
CA ARG A 86 -5.88 -2.27 8.43
C ARG A 86 -7.24 -1.71 7.98
N GLU A 87 -7.33 -1.16 6.76
CA GLU A 87 -8.57 -0.55 6.23
C GLU A 87 -9.43 -1.53 5.42
N LEU A 88 -9.03 -2.79 5.26
CA LEU A 88 -9.82 -3.76 4.49
C LEU A 88 -11.10 -4.22 5.19
N GLY A 89 -11.20 -4.02 6.51
CA GLY A 89 -12.37 -4.39 7.32
C GLY A 89 -13.32 -3.22 7.64
N SER A 90 -13.05 -2.01 7.15
CA SER A 90 -13.89 -0.81 7.34
C SER A 90 -14.95 -0.66 6.26
#